data_AF-A0A0B8QEM3-F1
#
_entry.id   AF-A0A0B8QEM3-F1
#
_cell.length_a   1.000
_cell.length_b   1.000
_cell.length_c   1.000
_cell.angle_alpha   90.00
_cell.angle_beta   90.00
_cell.angle_gamma   90.00
#
_symmetry.space_group_name_H-M   'P 1'
#
loop_
_entity.id
_entity.type
_entity.pdbx_description
1 polymer ?
#
loop_
_entity_poly.entity_id
_entity_poly.type
_entity_poly.pdbx_seq_one_letter_code
_entity_poly.pdbx_strand_id
1 'polypeptide(L)'
;MLWPIAKALLGHYKRHPLQIFLVWLGLSLGISVLVGVLAINQHAKLSYTSGERLFSNPLPYRIQSKNSANTIPQAFYIQLRRSGFNQCIPFDIHRARTENNVDVQILGMDSLATAEIFLGGNVLNNPMLKMMQEPYPVLVNQVFMKFMGWKEGQMITLYDGEQLGPLVVDSQGLVNGSNLVVDMALSRKLRRGTGFSVIGCTDMPEEKLVAIKKMLPEG
;
A
#
# COMPACT_ATOMS: atom_id res chain seq x y z
N MET A 1 -3.27 -51.76 31.45
CA MET A 1 -2.25 -51.40 32.46
C MET A 1 -2.19 -49.90 32.81
N LEU A 2 -2.89 -49.00 32.10
CA LEU A 2 -2.89 -47.55 32.39
C LEU A 2 -3.86 -47.10 33.51
N TRP A 3 -4.87 -47.90 33.81
CA TRP A 3 -5.91 -47.61 34.81
C TRP A 3 -5.41 -47.40 36.26
N PRO A 4 -4.51 -48.24 36.80
CA PRO A 4 -3.96 -48.01 38.15
C PRO A 4 -3.11 -46.74 38.22
N ILE A 5 -2.42 -46.38 37.13
CA ILE A 5 -1.58 -45.17 37.06
C ILE A 5 -2.48 -43.91 37.06
N ALA A 6 -3.55 -43.90 36.26
CA ALA A 6 -4.51 -42.81 36.24
C ALA A 6 -5.18 -42.60 37.61
N LYS A 7 -5.54 -43.68 38.31
CA LYS A 7 -6.09 -43.62 39.68
C LYS A 7 -5.08 -43.07 40.69
N ALA A 8 -3.80 -43.46 40.58
CA ALA A 8 -2.75 -42.95 41.45
C ALA A 8 -2.53 -41.44 41.26
N LEU A 9 -2.49 -40.95 40.02
CA LEU A 9 -2.40 -39.52 39.71
C LEU A 9 -3.61 -38.74 40.21
N LEU A 10 -4.83 -39.22 39.98
CA LEU A 10 -6.06 -38.60 40.49
C LEU A 10 -6.09 -38.54 42.03
N GLY A 11 -5.60 -39.58 42.72
CA GLY A 11 -5.50 -39.62 44.18
C GLY A 11 -4.50 -38.61 44.74
N HIS A 12 -3.35 -38.44 44.07
CA HIS A 12 -2.35 -37.44 44.43
C HIS A 12 -2.89 -36.01 44.30
N TYR A 13 -3.52 -35.71 43.16
CA TYR A 13 -4.11 -34.40 42.90
C TYR A 13 -5.26 -34.08 43.88
N LYS A 14 -6.09 -35.06 44.26
CA LYS A 14 -7.14 -34.87 45.28
C LYS A 14 -6.59 -34.47 46.66
N ARG A 15 -5.38 -34.89 47.02
CA ARG A 15 -4.72 -34.53 48.30
C ARG A 15 -3.97 -33.20 48.24
N HIS A 16 -3.55 -32.76 47.05
CA HIS A 16 -2.79 -31.51 46.85
C HIS A 16 -3.56 -30.53 45.94
N PRO A 17 -4.70 -29.97 46.39
CA PRO A 17 -5.54 -29.10 45.55
C PRO A 17 -4.83 -27.82 45.09
N LEU A 18 -3.92 -27.28 45.92
CA LEU A 18 -3.13 -26.09 45.58
C LEU A 18 -2.21 -26.34 44.37
N GLN A 19 -1.64 -27.53 44.26
CA GLN A 19 -0.73 -27.88 43.17
C GLN A 19 -1.46 -27.94 41.83
N ILE A 20 -2.68 -28.50 41.80
CA ILE A 20 -3.52 -28.47 40.58
C ILE A 20 -3.79 -27.03 40.17
N PHE A 21 -4.17 -26.18 41.13
CA PHE A 21 -4.52 -24.80 40.86
C PHE A 21 -3.33 -24.00 40.29
N LEU A 22 -2.15 -24.17 40.87
CA LEU A 22 -0.90 -23.57 40.38
C LEU A 22 -0.54 -24.04 38.96
N VAL A 23 -0.66 -25.35 38.68
CA VAL A 23 -0.42 -25.90 37.34
C VAL A 23 -1.42 -25.34 36.32
N TRP A 24 -2.69 -25.29 36.69
CA TRP A 24 -3.75 -24.75 35.83
C TRP A 24 -3.56 -23.25 35.55
N LEU A 25 -3.17 -22.47 36.56
CA LEU A 25 -2.81 -21.06 36.40
C LEU A 25 -1.57 -20.87 35.52
N GLY A 26 -0.52 -21.65 35.73
CA GLY A 26 0.69 -21.57 34.90
C GLY A 26 0.40 -21.90 33.43
N LEU A 27 -0.42 -22.93 33.19
CA LEU A 27 -0.84 -23.32 31.86
C LEU A 27 -1.70 -22.22 31.19
N SER A 28 -2.69 -21.67 31.90
CA SER A 28 -3.56 -20.63 31.36
C SER A 28 -2.81 -19.33 31.08
N LEU A 29 -1.89 -18.93 31.97
CA LEU A 29 -0.99 -17.78 31.75
C LEU A 29 -0.08 -18.01 30.55
N GLY A 30 0.54 -19.19 30.43
CA GLY A 30 1.40 -19.53 29.29
C GLY A 30 0.66 -19.48 27.95
N ILE A 31 -0.55 -20.04 27.90
CA ILE A 31 -1.41 -20.00 26.70
C ILE A 31 -1.83 -18.56 26.39
N SER A 32 -2.22 -17.78 27.41
CA SER A 32 -2.63 -16.37 27.24
C SER A 32 -1.51 -15.52 26.64
N VAL A 33 -0.28 -15.64 27.16
CA VAL A 33 0.90 -14.92 26.62
C VAL A 33 1.18 -15.35 25.18
N LEU A 34 1.18 -16.65 24.89
CA LEU A 34 1.41 -17.16 23.54
C LEU A 34 0.38 -16.62 22.54
N VAL A 35 -0.91 -16.68 22.88
CA VAL A 35 -2.00 -16.18 22.04
C VAL A 35 -1.89 -14.67 21.87
N GLY A 36 -1.56 -13.92 22.93
CA GLY A 36 -1.35 -12.47 22.86
C GLY A 36 -0.25 -12.09 21.87
N VAL A 37 0.92 -12.74 21.96
CA VAL A 37 2.04 -12.49 21.03
C VAL A 37 1.68 -12.90 19.60
N LEU A 38 1.05 -14.06 19.42
CA LEU A 38 0.61 -14.52 18.10
C LEU A 38 -0.41 -13.56 17.48
N ALA A 39 -1.38 -13.09 18.26
CA ALA A 39 -2.38 -12.14 17.79
C ALA A 39 -1.73 -10.82 17.36
N ILE A 40 -0.82 -10.26 18.16
CA ILE A 40 -0.08 -9.04 17.82
C ILE A 40 0.76 -9.24 16.56
N ASN A 41 1.51 -10.33 16.48
CA ASN A 41 2.35 -10.62 15.30
C ASN A 41 1.52 -10.84 14.04
N GLN A 42 0.37 -11.53 14.16
CA GLN A 42 -0.54 -11.72 13.05
C GLN A 42 -1.14 -10.38 12.60
N HIS A 43 -1.51 -9.52 13.54
CA HIS A 43 -2.03 -8.18 13.24
C HIS A 43 -0.97 -7.31 12.57
N ALA A 44 0.28 -7.38 13.03
CA ALA A 44 1.42 -6.69 12.42
C ALA A 44 1.65 -7.22 10.99
N LYS A 45 1.68 -8.53 10.77
CA LYS A 45 1.86 -9.14 9.44
C LYS A 45 0.75 -8.74 8.47
N LEU A 46 -0.51 -8.75 8.92
CA LEU A 46 -1.64 -8.29 8.12
C LEU A 46 -1.53 -6.80 7.80
N SER A 47 -1.11 -5.97 8.77
CA SER A 47 -0.87 -4.55 8.56
C SER A 47 0.27 -4.27 7.56
N TYR A 48 1.36 -5.03 7.61
CA TYR A 48 2.49 -4.88 6.67
C TYR A 48 2.13 -5.34 5.27
N THR A 49 1.50 -6.52 5.13
CA THR A 49 1.04 -6.98 3.82
C THR A 49 0.00 -6.06 3.19
N SER A 50 -0.75 -5.30 3.99
CA SER A 50 -1.66 -4.27 3.50
C SER A 50 -0.95 -2.96 3.13
N GLY A 51 0.19 -2.66 3.75
CA GLY A 51 1.02 -1.48 3.47
C GLY A 51 2.01 -1.63 2.31
N GLU A 52 2.53 -2.83 2.05
CA GLU A 52 3.42 -3.11 0.90
C GLU A 52 2.65 -3.26 -0.42
N ARG A 53 1.35 -3.57 -0.35
CA ARG A 53 0.44 -3.61 -1.49
C ARG A 53 0.02 -2.20 -1.92
N LEU A 54 0.96 -1.32 -2.23
CA LEU A 54 0.62 -0.05 -2.89
C LEU A 54 -0.22 -0.32 -4.16
N PHE A 55 -0.01 -1.49 -4.78
CA PHE A 55 -0.88 -2.10 -5.78
C PHE A 55 -0.94 -3.61 -5.51
N SER A 56 -2.08 -4.14 -5.07
CA SER A 56 -2.26 -5.58 -4.88
C SER A 56 -2.24 -6.29 -6.24
N ASN A 57 -1.07 -6.76 -6.67
CA ASN A 57 -0.87 -7.68 -7.79
C ASN A 57 -1.35 -7.21 -9.19
N PRO A 58 -0.86 -6.04 -9.64
CA PRO A 58 -0.56 -5.91 -11.07
C PRO A 58 0.89 -5.52 -11.43
N LEU A 59 1.69 -5.02 -10.48
CA LEU A 59 3.02 -4.46 -10.75
C LEU A 59 4.12 -5.16 -9.93
N PRO A 60 4.49 -6.42 -10.27
CA PRO A 60 5.44 -7.22 -9.49
C PRO A 60 6.87 -6.69 -9.53
N TYR A 61 7.25 -5.91 -10.55
CA TYR A 61 8.60 -5.36 -10.69
C TYR A 61 8.61 -3.87 -10.37
N ARG A 62 9.66 -3.42 -9.68
CA ARG A 62 9.84 -2.02 -9.28
C ARG A 62 11.25 -1.55 -9.62
N ILE A 63 11.32 -0.40 -10.28
CA ILE A 63 12.56 0.38 -10.45
C ILE A 63 12.51 1.50 -9.42
N GLN A 64 13.50 1.52 -8.55
CA GLN A 64 13.66 2.51 -7.47
C GLN A 64 15.15 2.82 -7.33
N SER A 65 15.48 4.03 -6.86
CA SER A 65 16.88 4.34 -6.57
C SER A 65 17.36 3.57 -5.33
N LYS A 66 18.64 3.19 -5.28
CA LYS A 66 19.24 2.61 -4.06
C LYS A 66 19.16 3.55 -2.86
N ASN A 67 19.18 4.86 -3.11
CA ASN A 67 18.98 5.87 -2.08
C ASN A 67 17.56 6.43 -2.18
N SER A 68 16.77 6.24 -1.13
CA SER A 68 15.37 6.71 -1.08
C SER A 68 15.22 8.24 -1.15
N ALA A 69 16.29 9.00 -0.90
CA ALA A 69 16.30 10.45 -1.10
C ALA A 69 16.39 10.85 -2.59
N ASN A 70 16.86 9.96 -3.46
CA ASN A 70 17.01 10.23 -4.88
C ASN A 70 15.71 9.92 -5.63
N THR A 71 15.38 10.78 -6.59
CA THR A 71 14.28 10.55 -7.52
C THR A 71 14.78 10.02 -8.85
N ILE A 72 14.02 9.16 -9.50
CA ILE A 72 14.28 8.68 -10.85
C ILE A 72 14.04 9.82 -11.84
N PRO A 73 15.03 10.23 -12.65
CA PRO A 73 14.85 11.33 -13.60
C PRO A 73 13.74 11.04 -14.61
N GLN A 74 12.92 12.04 -14.95
CA GLN A 74 11.88 11.89 -15.98
C GLN A 74 12.46 11.45 -17.34
N ALA A 75 13.67 11.91 -17.68
CA ALA A 75 14.37 11.50 -18.90
C ALA A 75 14.59 9.98 -18.98
N PHE A 76 14.88 9.32 -17.85
CA PHE A 76 15.04 7.86 -17.79
C PHE A 76 13.73 7.15 -18.13
N TYR A 77 12.59 7.60 -17.57
CA TYR A 77 11.29 7.02 -17.91
C TYR A 77 10.93 7.20 -19.39
N ILE A 78 11.21 8.38 -19.95
CA ILE A 78 11.00 8.65 -21.38
C ILE A 78 11.85 7.69 -22.23
N GLN A 79 13.12 7.49 -21.88
CA GLN A 79 14.00 6.54 -22.55
C GLN A 79 13.47 5.11 -22.44
N LEU A 80 13.02 4.69 -21.26
CA LEU A 80 12.43 3.38 -21.00
C LEU A 80 11.22 3.13 -21.93
N ARG A 81 10.30 4.11 -22.04
CA ARG A 81 9.16 4.02 -22.96
C ARG A 81 9.59 3.97 -24.43
N ARG A 82 10.56 4.80 -24.84
CA ARG A 82 11.10 4.80 -26.22
C ARG A 82 11.79 3.48 -26.60
N SER A 83 12.32 2.75 -25.62
CA SER A 83 12.88 1.40 -25.79
C SER A 83 11.82 0.28 -25.86
N GLY A 84 10.53 0.62 -25.82
CA GLY A 84 9.43 -0.35 -25.96
C GLY A 84 8.94 -0.99 -24.66
N PHE A 85 9.31 -0.46 -23.51
CA PHE A 85 8.83 -0.92 -22.20
C PHE A 85 7.54 -0.21 -21.80
N ASN A 86 6.44 -0.57 -22.49
CA ASN A 86 5.13 0.01 -22.23
C ASN A 86 4.42 -0.60 -21.01
N GLN A 87 5.03 -1.59 -20.37
CA GLN A 87 4.53 -2.30 -19.18
C GLN A 87 4.75 -1.53 -17.86
N CYS A 88 5.35 -0.34 -17.92
CA CYS A 88 5.83 0.41 -16.76
C CYS A 88 5.08 1.74 -16.56
N ILE A 89 4.73 2.01 -15.30
CA ILE A 89 4.00 3.19 -14.82
C ILE A 89 4.88 3.94 -13.83
N PRO A 90 5.07 5.25 -14.00
CA PRO A 90 5.81 6.08 -13.05
C PRO A 90 4.88 6.56 -11.94
N PHE A 91 5.42 6.61 -10.72
CA PHE A 91 4.72 7.10 -9.54
C PHE A 91 5.56 8.15 -8.81
N ASP A 92 4.89 9.18 -8.33
CA ASP A 92 5.47 10.20 -7.46
C ASP A 92 4.81 10.12 -6.09
N ILE A 93 5.61 9.89 -5.05
CA ILE A 93 5.12 9.60 -3.71
C ILE A 93 5.65 10.68 -2.78
N HIS A 94 4.73 11.35 -2.09
CA HIS A 94 5.11 12.35 -1.10
C HIS A 94 4.08 12.55 -0.01
N ARG A 95 4.55 13.12 1.10
CA ARG A 95 3.66 13.50 2.19
C ARG A 95 3.19 14.93 1.98
N ALA A 96 1.92 15.15 2.27
CA ALA A 96 1.33 16.46 2.40
C ALA A 96 0.59 16.51 3.73
N ARG A 97 0.25 17.72 4.15
CA ARG A 97 -0.51 17.94 5.36
C ARG A 97 -1.78 18.69 4.99
N THR A 98 -2.91 18.27 5.54
CA THR A 98 -4.18 18.98 5.37
C THR A 98 -4.22 20.22 6.26
N GLU A 99 -5.13 21.15 5.98
CA GLU A 99 -5.39 22.31 6.85
C GLU A 99 -5.70 21.91 8.30
N ASN A 100 -6.33 20.75 8.50
CA ASN A 100 -6.64 20.19 9.81
C ASN A 100 -5.45 19.47 10.49
N ASN A 101 -4.22 19.72 10.02
CA ASN A 101 -2.97 19.17 10.56
C ASN A 101 -2.91 17.63 10.51
N VAL A 102 -3.56 17.02 9.50
CA VAL A 102 -3.50 15.57 9.27
C VAL A 102 -2.48 15.26 8.18
N ASP A 103 -1.55 14.35 8.47
CA ASP A 103 -0.57 13.88 7.50
C ASP A 103 -1.22 12.88 6.53
N VAL A 104 -1.12 13.18 5.24
CA VAL A 104 -1.64 12.36 4.14
C VAL A 104 -0.52 12.03 3.17
N GLN A 105 -0.65 10.93 2.42
CA GLN A 105 0.31 10.55 1.40
C GLN A 105 -0.31 10.77 0.03
N ILE A 106 0.28 11.66 -0.77
CA ILE A 106 -0.10 11.88 -2.16
C ILE A 106 0.68 10.90 -3.03
N LEU A 107 -0.05 10.14 -3.83
CA LEU A 107 0.46 9.21 -4.83
C LEU A 107 0.07 9.74 -6.22
N GLY A 108 0.98 10.47 -6.86
CA GLY A 108 0.85 10.85 -8.25
C GLY A 108 1.11 9.65 -9.14
N MET A 109 0.17 9.32 -10.04
CA MET A 109 0.34 8.26 -11.03
C MET A 109 0.07 8.79 -12.43
N ASP A 110 0.75 8.22 -13.43
CA ASP A 110 0.41 8.50 -14.83
C ASP A 110 -0.88 7.77 -15.19
N SER A 111 -2.00 8.50 -15.20
CA SER A 111 -3.33 7.95 -15.47
C SER A 111 -3.43 7.35 -16.87
N LEU A 112 -2.72 7.90 -17.85
CA LEU A 112 -2.70 7.41 -19.22
C LEU A 112 -1.96 6.07 -19.29
N ALA A 113 -0.73 6.00 -18.76
CA ALA A 113 0.04 4.74 -18.72
C ALA A 113 -0.70 3.66 -17.93
N THR A 114 -1.36 4.04 -16.83
CA THR A 114 -2.18 3.13 -16.01
C THR A 114 -3.37 2.60 -16.80
N ALA A 115 -4.09 3.45 -17.52
CA ALA A 115 -5.20 3.05 -18.36
C ALA A 115 -4.79 2.15 -19.54
N GLU A 116 -3.65 2.45 -20.19
CA GLU A 116 -3.09 1.62 -21.26
C GLU A 116 -2.83 0.18 -20.78
N ILE A 117 -2.26 0.04 -19.58
CA ILE A 117 -1.84 -1.26 -19.04
C ILE A 117 -3.02 -2.07 -18.49
N PHE A 118 -3.96 -1.43 -17.77
CA PHE A 118 -5.02 -2.17 -17.06
C PHE A 118 -6.35 -2.24 -17.78
N LEU A 119 -6.62 -1.32 -18.72
CA LEU A 119 -7.98 -1.08 -19.20
C LEU A 119 -8.13 -1.20 -20.73
N GLY A 120 -7.08 -1.63 -21.43
CA GLY A 120 -7.18 -2.30 -22.74
C GLY A 120 -7.96 -1.56 -23.83
N GLY A 121 -7.67 -0.27 -24.05
CA GLY A 121 -8.11 0.47 -25.24
C GLY A 121 -9.51 1.08 -25.21
N ASN A 122 -10.36 0.77 -24.22
CA ASN A 122 -11.64 1.49 -24.03
C ASN A 122 -11.42 2.77 -23.20
N VAL A 123 -10.82 3.75 -23.85
CA VAL A 123 -10.29 4.99 -23.27
C VAL A 123 -11.40 5.99 -22.87
N LEU A 124 -12.54 5.99 -23.57
CA LEU A 124 -13.52 7.09 -23.53
C LEU A 124 -14.40 7.16 -22.27
N ASN A 125 -14.59 6.04 -21.55
CA ASN A 125 -15.43 5.98 -20.33
C ASN A 125 -14.64 5.60 -19.08
N ASN A 126 -13.33 5.83 -19.09
CA ASN A 126 -12.43 5.30 -18.07
C ASN A 126 -12.32 6.25 -16.86
N PRO A 127 -12.62 5.78 -15.63
CA PRO A 127 -12.46 6.56 -14.41
C PRO A 127 -11.04 7.11 -14.19
N MET A 128 -10.01 6.38 -14.63
CA MET A 128 -8.61 6.81 -14.53
C MET A 128 -8.34 8.01 -15.45
N LEU A 129 -8.86 8.02 -16.69
CA LEU A 129 -8.66 9.15 -17.59
C LEU A 129 -9.39 10.42 -17.13
N LYS A 130 -10.48 10.29 -16.39
CA LYS A 130 -11.15 11.44 -15.77
C LYS A 130 -10.27 12.13 -14.73
N MET A 131 -9.29 11.44 -14.15
CA MET A 131 -8.33 12.03 -13.22
C MET A 131 -7.41 13.06 -13.90
N MET A 132 -7.21 12.97 -15.22
CA MET A 132 -6.38 13.92 -15.98
C MET A 132 -7.10 15.26 -16.23
N GLN A 133 -8.42 15.32 -16.01
CA GLN A 133 -9.24 16.50 -16.31
C GLN A 133 -9.50 17.28 -15.03
N GLU A 134 -9.37 18.60 -15.10
CA GLU A 134 -9.84 19.48 -14.03
C GLU A 134 -11.32 19.20 -13.73
N PRO A 135 -11.73 19.11 -12.44
CA PRO A 135 -11.00 19.51 -11.23
C PRO A 135 -9.93 18.54 -10.66
N TYR A 136 -9.50 17.50 -11.37
CA TYR A 136 -8.57 16.45 -10.93
C TYR A 136 -9.13 15.59 -9.78
N PRO A 137 -10.05 14.66 -10.08
CA PRO A 137 -10.55 13.68 -9.12
C PRO A 137 -9.44 12.99 -8.32
N VAL A 138 -9.62 12.90 -7.00
CA VAL A 138 -8.68 12.27 -6.08
C VAL A 138 -9.27 10.96 -5.61
N LEU A 139 -8.65 9.84 -5.96
CA LEU A 139 -9.12 8.53 -5.54
C LEU A 139 -8.65 8.24 -4.12
N VAL A 140 -9.60 7.84 -3.29
CA VAL A 140 -9.40 7.52 -1.89
C VAL A 140 -10.13 6.23 -1.57
N ASN A 141 -9.51 5.34 -0.80
CA ASN A 141 -10.20 4.13 -0.39
C ASN A 141 -11.36 4.44 0.59
N GLN A 142 -12.35 3.56 0.59
CA GLN A 142 -13.57 3.79 1.37
C GLN A 142 -13.31 3.84 2.89
N VAL A 143 -12.36 3.03 3.39
CA VAL A 143 -12.05 2.94 4.81
C VAL A 143 -11.43 4.25 5.32
N PHE A 144 -10.47 4.79 4.59
CA PHE A 144 -9.80 6.03 4.92
C PHE A 144 -10.73 7.22 4.76
N MET A 145 -11.55 7.25 3.70
CA MET A 145 -12.57 8.30 3.53
C MET A 145 -13.52 8.36 4.74
N LYS A 146 -14.02 7.20 5.21
CA LYS A 146 -14.88 7.11 6.41
C LYS A 146 -14.14 7.50 7.68
N PHE A 147 -12.91 7.02 7.87
CA PHE A 147 -12.08 7.36 9.04
C PHE A 147 -11.85 8.87 9.17
N MET A 148 -11.62 9.53 8.04
CA MET A 148 -11.42 10.98 7.97
C MET A 148 -12.73 11.79 8.05
N GLY A 149 -13.89 11.14 7.99
CA GLY A 149 -15.19 11.82 7.92
C GLY A 149 -15.40 12.60 6.62
N TRP A 150 -14.65 12.27 5.57
CA TRP A 150 -14.76 12.92 4.27
C TRP A 150 -15.92 12.37 3.45
N LYS A 151 -16.42 13.17 2.52
CA LYS A 151 -17.52 12.81 1.62
C LYS A 151 -17.07 12.76 0.17
N GLU A 152 -17.73 11.92 -0.61
CA GLU A 152 -17.56 11.90 -2.06
C GLU A 152 -17.96 13.26 -2.66
N GLY A 153 -17.18 13.73 -3.63
CA GLY A 153 -17.34 15.07 -4.22
C GLY A 153 -16.72 16.21 -3.42
N GLN A 154 -16.24 15.97 -2.20
CA GLN A 154 -15.65 17.01 -1.34
C GLN A 154 -14.30 17.50 -1.90
N MET A 155 -14.02 18.79 -1.72
CA MET A 155 -12.67 19.34 -1.87
C MET A 155 -11.99 19.41 -0.49
N ILE A 156 -10.72 19.06 -0.40
CA ILE A 156 -9.89 19.22 0.81
C ILE A 156 -8.84 20.30 0.56
N THR A 157 -8.55 21.08 1.59
CA THR A 157 -7.49 22.09 1.56
C THR A 157 -6.22 21.52 2.18
N LEU A 158 -5.10 21.67 1.48
CA LEU A 158 -3.78 21.39 2.01
C LEU A 158 -3.28 22.56 2.88
N TYR A 159 -2.27 22.30 3.70
CA TYR A 159 -1.68 23.29 4.61
C TYR A 159 -1.09 24.51 3.87
N ASP A 160 -0.66 24.35 2.63
CA ASP A 160 -0.15 25.39 1.74
C ASP A 160 -1.27 26.17 1.01
N GLY A 161 -2.54 25.83 1.25
CA GLY A 161 -3.71 26.47 0.64
C GLY A 161 -4.14 25.86 -0.70
N GLU A 162 -3.39 24.89 -1.24
CA GLU A 162 -3.80 24.19 -2.46
C GLU A 162 -5.05 23.33 -2.20
N GLN A 163 -5.92 23.21 -3.22
CA GLN A 163 -7.12 22.39 -3.13
C GLN A 163 -6.93 21.05 -3.83
N LEU A 164 -7.41 20.00 -3.19
CA LEU A 164 -7.40 18.63 -3.69
C LEU A 164 -8.83 18.09 -3.74
N GLY A 165 -9.25 17.57 -4.88
CA GLY A 165 -10.55 16.96 -5.04
C GLY A 165 -11.15 17.27 -6.40
N PRO A 166 -12.35 16.78 -6.71
CA PRO A 166 -13.27 16.12 -5.80
C PRO A 166 -12.75 14.76 -5.35
N LEU A 167 -12.94 14.44 -4.07
CA LEU A 167 -12.66 13.10 -3.56
C LEU A 167 -13.63 12.10 -4.19
N VAL A 168 -13.10 11.00 -4.71
CA VAL A 168 -13.86 9.91 -5.32
C VAL A 168 -13.51 8.62 -4.60
N VAL A 169 -14.53 7.83 -4.25
CA VAL A 169 -14.32 6.53 -3.62
C VAL A 169 -13.74 5.57 -4.65
N ASP A 170 -12.61 4.97 -4.33
CA ASP A 170 -12.10 3.84 -5.09
C ASP A 170 -12.99 2.61 -4.87
N SER A 171 -13.79 2.28 -5.88
CA SER A 171 -14.67 1.12 -5.91
C SER A 171 -13.97 -0.17 -6.34
N GLN A 172 -12.76 -0.07 -6.90
CA GLN A 172 -12.01 -1.20 -7.45
C GLN A 172 -10.96 -1.75 -6.47
N GLY A 173 -10.76 -1.10 -5.32
CA GLY A 173 -9.79 -1.55 -4.31
C GLY A 173 -8.33 -1.43 -4.77
N LEU A 174 -8.07 -0.49 -5.69
CA LEU A 174 -6.75 -0.11 -6.19
C LEU A 174 -5.95 0.70 -5.17
N VAL A 175 -6.62 1.46 -4.30
CA VAL A 175 -6.02 2.36 -3.32
C VAL A 175 -6.01 1.70 -1.94
N ASN A 176 -4.83 1.67 -1.31
CA ASN A 176 -4.65 1.11 0.03
C ASN A 176 -4.14 2.14 1.03
N GLY A 177 -4.40 1.89 2.32
CA GLY A 177 -3.93 2.74 3.42
C GLY A 177 -4.50 4.16 3.37
N SER A 178 -3.63 5.14 3.69
CA SER A 178 -3.93 6.58 3.73
C SER A 178 -3.47 7.33 2.47
N ASN A 179 -3.37 6.62 1.34
CA ASN A 179 -2.96 7.20 0.07
C ASN A 179 -4.11 7.97 -0.59
N LEU A 180 -3.79 9.15 -1.08
CA LEU A 180 -4.60 9.96 -2.00
C LEU A 180 -4.00 9.80 -3.38
N VAL A 181 -4.69 9.08 -4.27
CA VAL A 181 -4.19 8.84 -5.62
C VAL A 181 -4.68 9.95 -6.54
N VAL A 182 -3.73 10.60 -7.21
CA VAL A 182 -3.97 11.75 -8.07
C VAL A 182 -3.29 11.54 -9.41
N ASP A 183 -3.74 12.26 -10.42
CA ASP A 183 -3.00 12.31 -11.68
C ASP A 183 -1.62 12.95 -11.48
N MET A 184 -0.63 12.47 -12.24
CA MET A 184 0.74 12.97 -12.20
C MET A 184 0.81 14.48 -12.45
N ALA A 185 -0.03 15.04 -13.32
CA ALA A 185 -0.06 16.48 -13.58
C ALA A 185 -0.42 17.28 -12.31
N LEU A 186 -1.42 16.82 -11.55
CA LEU A 186 -1.79 17.43 -10.27
C LEU A 186 -0.66 17.28 -9.24
N SER A 187 -0.06 16.09 -9.13
CA SER A 187 1.09 15.85 -8.23
C SER A 187 2.24 16.83 -8.50
N ARG A 188 2.54 17.11 -9.78
CA ARG A 188 3.58 18.06 -10.19
C ARG A 188 3.21 19.52 -9.95
N LYS A 189 1.91 19.85 -9.99
CA LYS A 189 1.41 21.17 -9.61
C LYS A 189 1.62 21.43 -8.12
N LEU A 190 1.27 20.45 -7.27
CA LEU A 190 1.38 20.54 -5.82
C LEU A 190 2.84 20.57 -5.34
N ARG A 191 3.70 19.80 -5.98
CA ARG A 191 5.12 19.75 -5.62
C ARG A 191 6.01 19.89 -6.84
N ARG A 192 6.77 20.98 -6.85
CA ARG A 192 7.82 21.24 -7.85
C ARG A 192 8.94 20.21 -7.69
N GLY A 193 8.89 19.16 -8.50
CA GLY A 193 9.92 18.14 -8.63
C GLY A 193 9.89 17.55 -10.03
N THR A 194 11.03 17.09 -10.54
CA THR A 194 11.19 16.60 -11.92
C THR A 194 11.39 15.10 -12.03
N GLY A 195 11.43 14.37 -10.91
CA GLY A 195 11.69 12.94 -10.87
C GLY A 195 10.58 12.13 -10.22
N PHE A 196 10.58 10.83 -10.45
CA PHE A 196 9.62 9.87 -9.90
C PHE A 196 10.21 9.17 -8.66
N SER A 197 9.37 8.81 -7.70
CA SER A 197 9.81 8.04 -6.54
C SER A 197 10.03 6.58 -6.90
N VAL A 198 9.18 6.02 -7.76
CA VAL A 198 9.25 4.62 -8.18
C VAL A 198 8.61 4.46 -9.56
N ILE A 199 9.10 3.50 -10.34
CA ILE A 199 8.42 3.05 -11.56
C ILE A 199 8.02 1.58 -11.32
N GLY A 200 6.72 1.30 -11.35
CA GLY A 200 6.20 -0.05 -11.24
C GLY A 200 5.95 -0.65 -12.61
N CYS A 201 6.31 -1.91 -12.83
CA CYS A 201 6.10 -2.61 -14.09
C CYS A 201 5.31 -3.89 -13.89
N THR A 202 4.43 -4.20 -14.86
CA THR A 202 3.71 -5.48 -14.90
C THR A 202 4.64 -6.64 -15.17
N ASP A 203 4.10 -7.86 -15.12
CA ASP A 203 4.84 -9.02 -15.56
C ASP A 203 5.26 -8.91 -17.04
N MET A 204 6.44 -9.43 -17.36
CA MET A 204 7.02 -9.37 -18.70
C MET A 204 8.04 -10.51 -18.92
N PRO A 205 8.33 -10.88 -20.18
CA PRO A 205 9.28 -11.95 -20.49
C PRO A 205 10.66 -11.71 -19.86
N GLU A 206 11.34 -12.79 -19.49
CA GLU A 206 12.65 -12.72 -18.83
C GLU A 206 13.68 -11.94 -19.64
N GLU A 207 13.66 -12.05 -20.97
CA GLU A 207 14.52 -11.28 -21.88
C GLU A 207 14.35 -9.77 -21.69
N LYS A 208 13.11 -9.29 -21.51
CA LYS A 208 12.81 -7.88 -21.25
C LYS A 208 13.30 -7.45 -19.87
N LEU A 209 13.16 -8.31 -18.86
CA LEU A 209 13.68 -8.03 -17.51
C LEU A 209 15.20 -7.89 -17.50
N VAL A 210 15.90 -8.77 -18.21
CA VAL A 210 17.36 -8.69 -18.37
C VAL A 210 17.76 -7.42 -19.12
N ALA A 211 17.02 -7.04 -20.16
CA ALA A 211 17.25 -5.80 -20.89
C ALA A 211 17.05 -4.55 -20.02
N ILE A 212 15.97 -4.47 -19.23
CA ILE A 212 15.75 -3.36 -18.28
C ILE A 212 16.91 -3.27 -17.30
N LYS A 213 17.32 -4.39 -16.68
CA LYS A 213 18.42 -4.41 -15.71
C LYS A 213 19.72 -3.84 -16.28
N LYS A 214 20.01 -4.09 -17.57
CA LYS A 214 21.18 -3.54 -18.26
C LYS A 214 21.07 -2.05 -18.56
N MET A 215 19.85 -1.49 -18.63
CA MET A 215 19.61 -0.06 -18.86
C MET A 215 19.59 0.77 -17.58
N LEU A 216 19.51 0.12 -16.40
CA LEU A 216 19.46 0.84 -15.14
C LEU A 216 20.76 1.65 -14.92
N PRO A 217 20.66 2.95 -14.59
CA PRO A 217 21.84 3.73 -14.25
C PRO A 217 22.45 3.22 -12.93
N GLU A 218 23.72 3.56 -12.69
CA GLU A 218 24.32 3.33 -11.37
C GLU A 218 23.72 4.33 -10.36
N GLY A 219 22.74 3.87 -9.56
CA GLY A 219 22.09 4.72 -8.55
C GLY A 219 20.78 4.17 -8.04
#